data_AF-A0A2N0LQL5-F1
#
_entry.id   AF-A0A2N0LQL5-F1
#
_cell.length_a   1.000
_cell.length_b   1.000
_cell.length_c   1.000
_cell.angle_alpha   90.00
_cell.angle_beta   90.00
_cell.angle_gamma   90.00
#
_symmetry.space_group_name_H-M   'P 1'
#
loop_
_entity.id
_entity.type
_entity.pdbx_description
1 polymer ?
#
loop_
_entity_poly.entity_id
_entity_poly.type
_entity_poly.pdbx_seq_one_letter_code
_entity_poly.pdbx_strand_id
1 'polypeptide(L)'
;MTEVQLDSSRTTLEQYIARELLAKLESVRSSGGQLGERRVVTMLFCDVTGSTSAAEKFDPEEWAEIMNGAFSHLIEPVYRYEGTLARLMGDAILAFLERPSPMKTIR
;
A
#
# COMPACT_ATOMS: atom_id res chain seq x y z
N MET A 1 -36.92 -11.91 -11.12
CA MET A 1 -36.47 -12.88 -10.11
C MET A 1 -35.16 -13.45 -10.59
N THR A 2 -34.06 -12.74 -10.33
CA THR A 2 -32.70 -13.22 -10.61
C THR A 2 -31.84 -12.72 -9.48
N GLU A 3 -31.71 -13.58 -8.48
CA GLU A 3 -30.85 -13.41 -7.33
C GLU A 3 -29.42 -13.69 -7.81
N VAL A 4 -28.64 -12.63 -8.03
CA VAL A 4 -27.24 -12.75 -8.42
C VAL A 4 -26.47 -13.29 -7.22
N GLN A 5 -25.96 -14.51 -7.35
CA GLN A 5 -25.14 -15.16 -6.34
C GLN A 5 -23.85 -14.36 -6.07
N LEU A 6 -23.83 -13.66 -4.94
CA LEU A 6 -22.65 -12.97 -4.37
C LEU A 6 -21.78 -13.90 -3.51
N ASP A 7 -22.06 -15.20 -3.49
CA ASP A 7 -21.50 -16.14 -2.52
C ASP A 7 -20.08 -16.61 -2.85
N SER A 8 -19.72 -16.72 -4.14
CA SER A 8 -18.41 -17.25 -4.56
C SER A 8 -17.23 -16.32 -4.29
N SER A 9 -17.46 -15.01 -4.12
CA SER A 9 -16.40 -14.03 -3.86
C SER A 9 -15.98 -13.98 -2.37
N ARG A 10 -16.83 -14.46 -1.45
CA ARG A 10 -16.54 -14.52 -0.01
C ARG A 10 -15.48 -15.56 0.32
N THR A 11 -15.65 -16.77 -0.17
CA THR A 11 -14.80 -17.92 0.20
C THR A 11 -13.36 -17.74 -0.25
N THR A 12 -13.13 -17.09 -1.40
CA THR A 12 -11.78 -16.83 -1.89
C THR A 12 -11.09 -15.74 -1.08
N LEU A 13 -11.79 -14.65 -0.74
CA LEU A 13 -11.18 -13.52 -0.05
C LEU A 13 -10.86 -13.84 1.43
N GLU A 14 -11.71 -14.64 2.08
CA GLU A 14 -11.51 -15.12 3.47
C GLU A 14 -10.25 -16.00 3.63
N GLN A 15 -9.82 -16.68 2.57
CA GLN A 15 -8.62 -17.53 2.59
C GLN A 15 -7.31 -16.75 2.50
N TYR A 16 -7.33 -15.52 1.97
CA TYR A 16 -6.14 -14.69 1.78
C TYR A 16 -6.06 -13.50 2.75
N ILE A 17 -7.08 -13.29 3.57
CA ILE A 17 -7.15 -12.19 4.52
C ILE A 17 -6.95 -12.70 5.95
N ALA A 18 -5.99 -12.11 6.67
CA ALA A 18 -5.80 -12.38 8.09
C ALA A 18 -7.08 -12.08 8.90
N ARG A 19 -7.41 -12.91 9.90
CA ARG A 19 -8.67 -12.84 10.67
C ARG A 19 -8.97 -11.44 11.24
N GLU A 20 -7.93 -10.69 11.58
CA GLU A 20 -8.04 -9.33 12.10
C GLU A 20 -8.59 -8.33 11.07
N LEU A 21 -8.22 -8.49 9.80
CA LEU A 21 -8.74 -7.66 8.71
C LEU A 21 -10.18 -8.07 8.36
N LEU A 22 -10.54 -9.35 8.53
CA LEU A 22 -11.93 -9.83 8.41
C LEU A 22 -12.85 -9.19 9.46
N ALA A 23 -12.42 -9.17 10.73
CA ALA A 23 -13.16 -8.53 11.82
C ALA A 23 -13.32 -7.01 11.60
N LYS A 24 -12.29 -6.34 11.06
CA LYS A 24 -12.39 -4.94 10.64
C LYS A 24 -13.43 -4.74 9.54
N LEU A 25 -13.42 -5.58 8.49
CA LEU A 25 -14.41 -5.51 7.40
C LEU A 25 -15.85 -5.71 7.90
N GLU A 26 -16.07 -6.68 8.79
CA GLU A 26 -17.37 -6.93 9.40
C GLU A 26 -17.83 -5.76 10.28
N SER A 27 -16.92 -5.15 11.06
CA SER A 27 -17.24 -4.00 11.90
C SER A 27 -17.66 -2.77 11.09
N VAL A 28 -16.99 -2.50 9.95
CA VAL A 28 -17.32 -1.41 9.02
C VAL A 28 -18.66 -1.67 8.33
N ARG A 29 -18.95 -2.93 7.99
CA ARG A 29 -20.23 -3.32 7.38
C ARG A 29 -21.40 -3.24 8.37
N SER A 30 -21.17 -3.62 9.63
CA SER A 30 -22.20 -3.63 10.69
C SER A 30 -22.64 -2.23 11.12
N SER A 31 -21.76 -1.25 10.96
CA SER A 31 -22.03 0.16 11.28
C SER A 31 -22.80 0.90 10.18
N GLY A 32 -23.36 0.18 9.19
CA GLY A 32 -23.99 0.78 8.01
C GLY A 32 -22.99 1.61 7.20
N GLY A 33 -21.71 1.25 7.28
CA GLY A 33 -20.59 2.06 6.85
C GLY A 33 -20.79 2.61 5.45
N GLN A 34 -20.65 3.93 5.32
CA GLN A 34 -20.58 4.63 4.05
C GLN A 34 -19.69 3.83 3.08
N LEU A 35 -20.30 3.33 2.01
CA LEU A 35 -19.61 2.76 0.85
C LEU A 35 -18.73 3.85 0.24
N GLY A 36 -17.51 3.97 0.75
CA GLY A 36 -16.55 4.98 0.33
C GLY A 36 -16.76 6.32 1.00
N GLU A 37 -15.69 6.83 1.60
CA GLU A 37 -15.61 8.23 2.01
C GLU A 37 -14.73 8.98 1.01
N ARG A 38 -15.24 10.11 0.49
CA ARG A 38 -14.44 11.01 -0.33
C ARG A 38 -13.60 11.90 0.59
N ARG A 39 -12.33 11.54 0.76
CA ARG A 39 -11.35 12.32 1.52
C ARG A 39 -10.33 13.01 0.60
N VAL A 40 -9.85 14.17 1.02
CA VAL A 40 -8.67 14.80 0.41
C VAL A 40 -7.44 14.18 1.06
N VAL A 41 -6.53 13.65 0.25
CA VAL A 41 -5.30 13.01 0.70
C VAL A 41 -4.10 13.61 -0.04
N THR A 42 -2.92 13.48 0.54
CA THR A 42 -1.66 13.74 -0.17
C THR A 42 -1.08 12.42 -0.65
N MET A 43 -0.73 12.34 -1.94
CA MET A 43 -0.08 11.18 -2.54
C MET A 43 1.42 11.44 -2.66
N LEU A 44 2.26 10.51 -2.23
CA LEU A 44 3.70 10.49 -2.44
C LEU A 44 4.03 9.39 -3.45
N PHE A 45 4.69 9.76 -4.54
CA PHE A 45 5.35 8.85 -5.45
C PHE A 45 6.86 9.11 -5.36
N CYS A 46 7.64 8.06 -5.14
CA CYS A 46 9.08 8.15 -5.01
C CYS A 46 9.71 6.98 -5.75
N ASP A 47 10.75 7.27 -6.53
CA ASP A 47 11.45 6.30 -7.37
C ASP A 47 12.97 6.42 -7.19
N VAL A 48 13.69 5.32 -7.38
CA VAL A 48 15.14 5.25 -7.21
C VAL A 48 15.83 5.74 -8.49
N THR A 49 16.65 6.78 -8.37
CA THR A 49 17.35 7.34 -9.53
C THR A 49 18.38 6.34 -10.09
N GLY A 50 18.36 6.14 -11.41
CA GLY A 50 19.32 5.27 -12.11
C GLY A 50 19.06 3.77 -11.91
N SER A 51 17.93 3.41 -11.31
CA SER A 51 17.46 2.05 -11.08
C SER A 51 17.43 1.19 -12.35
N THR A 52 16.94 1.71 -13.47
CA THR A 52 16.84 0.95 -14.73
C THR A 52 18.21 0.49 -15.20
N SER A 53 19.19 1.40 -15.26
CA SER A 53 20.55 1.07 -15.67
C SER A 53 21.31 0.22 -14.65
N ALA A 54 20.91 0.25 -13.37
CA ALA A 54 21.47 -0.62 -12.35
C ALA A 54 20.89 -2.04 -12.47
N ALA A 55 19.57 -2.18 -12.61
CA ALA A 55 18.88 -3.45 -12.76
C ALA A 55 19.37 -4.28 -13.97
N GLU A 56 19.88 -3.63 -15.01
CA GLU A 56 20.49 -4.30 -16.17
C GLU A 56 21.89 -4.86 -15.90
N LYS A 57 22.57 -4.42 -14.83
CA LYS A 57 23.96 -4.76 -14.52
C LYS A 57 24.12 -5.78 -13.39
N PHE A 58 23.10 -5.93 -12.57
CA PHE A 58 23.09 -6.84 -11.43
C PHE A 58 22.29 -8.10 -11.76
N ASP A 59 22.67 -9.20 -11.13
CA ASP A 59 21.80 -10.38 -11.13
C ASP A 59 20.49 -10.06 -10.38
N PRO A 60 19.35 -10.70 -10.75
CA PRO A 60 18.05 -10.38 -10.16
C PRO A 60 18.01 -10.50 -8.64
N GLU A 61 18.70 -11.49 -8.07
CA GLU A 61 18.79 -11.71 -6.63
C GLU A 61 19.55 -10.58 -5.94
N GLU A 62 20.69 -10.13 -6.49
CA GLU A 62 21.48 -9.02 -5.96
C GLU A 62 20.71 -7.70 -6.04
N TRP A 63 20.03 -7.46 -7.16
CA TRP A 63 19.20 -6.26 -7.34
C TRP A 63 18.04 -6.22 -6.33
N ALA A 64 17.42 -7.36 -6.05
CA ALA A 64 16.37 -7.47 -5.05
C ALA A 64 16.88 -7.13 -3.64
N GLU A 65 18.07 -7.58 -3.26
CA GLU A 65 18.69 -7.23 -1.97
C GLU A 65 18.95 -5.73 -1.85
N ILE A 66 19.51 -5.11 -2.89
CA ILE A 66 19.74 -3.66 -2.95
C ILE A 66 18.42 -2.90 -2.78
N MET A 67 17.39 -3.30 -3.53
CA MET A 67 16.08 -2.65 -3.46
C MET A 67 15.38 -2.85 -2.11
N ASN A 68 15.53 -4.01 -1.47
CA ASN A 68 15.01 -4.23 -0.11
C ASN A 68 15.66 -3.29 0.91
N GLY A 69 16.96 -3.03 0.76
CA GLY A 69 17.67 -2.01 1.54
C GLY A 69 17.11 -0.60 1.28
N ALA A 70 16.95 -0.22 0.01
CA ALA A 70 16.38 1.07 -0.37
C ALA A 70 14.95 1.26 0.18
N PHE A 71 14.09 0.26 0.04
CA PHE A 71 12.72 0.30 0.57
C PHE A 71 12.68 0.47 2.07
N SER A 72 13.58 -0.16 2.82
CA SER A 72 13.66 0.04 4.28
C SER A 72 13.86 1.51 4.63
N HIS A 73 14.67 2.24 3.86
CA HIS A 73 14.89 3.68 4.04
C HIS A 73 13.76 4.56 3.50
N LEU A 74 13.08 4.15 2.42
CA LEU A 74 11.97 4.91 1.82
C LEU A 74 10.66 4.77 2.60
N ILE A 75 10.43 3.60 3.21
CA ILE A 75 9.20 3.27 3.92
C ILE A 75 9.20 3.82 5.35
N GLU A 76 10.35 3.85 6.03
CA GLU A 76 10.43 4.33 7.41
C GLU A 76 9.86 5.76 7.58
N PRO A 77 10.20 6.76 6.74
CA PRO A 77 9.61 8.09 6.83
C PRO A 77 8.10 8.10 6.60
N VAL A 78 7.58 7.24 5.71
CA VAL A 78 6.14 7.15 5.44
C VAL A 78 5.38 6.83 6.73
N TYR A 79 5.82 5.80 7.46
CA TYR A 79 5.20 5.45 8.74
C TYR A 79 5.47 6.48 9.83
N ARG A 80 6.67 7.07 9.87
CA ARG A 80 7.03 8.13 10.82
C ARG A 80 6.09 9.35 10.72
N TYR A 81 5.61 9.67 9.52
CA TYR A 81 4.69 10.77 9.26
C TYR A 81 3.21 10.31 9.19
N GLU A 82 2.87 9.16 9.78
CA GLU A 82 1.51 8.62 9.83
C GLU A 82 0.89 8.40 8.43
N GLY A 83 1.74 8.19 7.42
CA GLY A 83 1.34 7.79 6.09
C GLY A 83 1.12 6.29 5.98
N THR A 84 0.40 5.88 4.94
CA THR A 84 0.19 4.48 4.58
C THR A 84 0.93 4.16 3.29
N LEU A 85 1.75 3.11 3.30
CA LEU A 85 2.29 2.53 2.07
C LEU A 85 1.15 1.86 1.30
N ALA A 86 0.80 2.40 0.13
CA ALA A 86 -0.25 1.86 -0.71
C ALA A 86 0.26 0.70 -1.57
N ARG A 87 1.44 0.87 -2.17
CA ARG A 87 1.98 -0.10 -3.13
C ARG A 87 3.49 0.07 -3.35
N LEU A 88 4.17 -1.06 -3.56
CA LEU A 88 5.50 -1.13 -4.18
C LEU A 88 5.34 -1.38 -5.68
N MET A 89 6.09 -0.62 -6.49
CA MET A 89 5.95 -0.60 -7.95
C MET A 89 7.32 -0.66 -8.61
N GLY A 90 7.88 -1.87 -8.72
CA GLY A 90 9.22 -2.06 -9.26
C GLY A 90 10.26 -1.51 -8.28
N ASP A 91 10.85 -0.38 -8.64
CA ASP A 91 11.80 0.46 -7.91
C ASP A 91 11.14 1.62 -7.15
N ALA A 92 9.86 1.90 -7.44
CA ALA A 92 9.12 2.99 -6.84
C ALA A 92 8.23 2.56 -5.67
N ILE A 93 7.91 3.54 -4.81
CA ILE A 93 6.89 3.42 -3.77
C ILE A 93 5.75 4.41 -4.00
N LEU A 94 4.54 3.98 -3.67
CA LEU A 94 3.33 4.81 -3.61
C LEU A 94 2.81 4.82 -2.18
N ALA A 95 2.66 6.01 -1.61
CA ALA A 95 2.12 6.20 -0.27
C ALA A 95 1.08 7.31 -0.24
N PHE A 96 0.18 7.29 0.74
CA PHE A 96 -0.76 8.38 0.97
C PHE A 96 -0.78 8.82 2.44
N LEU A 97 -1.06 10.10 2.65
CA LEU A 97 -1.25 10.70 3.96
C LEU A 97 -2.68 11.25 4.03
N GLU A 98 -3.42 10.79 5.04
CA GLU A 98 -4.83 11.18 5.25
C GLU A 98 -4.99 12.59 5.80
N ARG A 99 -3.91 13.16 6.34
CA ARG A 99 -3.86 14.55 6.81
C ARG A 99 -2.81 15.29 5.98
N PRO A 100 -3.12 16.48 5.43
CA PRO A 100 -2.10 17.37 4.92
C PRO A 100 -1.33 17.93 6.13
N SER A 101 -0.43 17.13 6.71
CA SER A 101 0.61 17.68 7.56
C SER A 101 1.59 18.41 6.63
N PRO A 102 2.09 19.60 6.98
CA PRO A 102 3.12 20.24 6.18
C PRO A 102 4.28 19.25 6.05
N MET A 103 4.59 18.85 4.80
CA MET A 103 5.70 17.95 4.50
C MET A 103 6.97 18.56 5.09
N LYS A 104 7.43 18.05 6.23
CA LYS A 104 8.74 18.38 6.76
C LYS A 104 9.77 17.74 5.84
N THR A 105 10.79 18.51 5.47
CA THR A 105 11.90 18.03 4.63
C THR A 105 12.44 16.71 5.21
N ILE A 106 12.36 15.64 4.41
CA ILE A 106 13.04 14.38 4.67
C ILE A 106 14.53 14.68 4.43
N ARG A 107 15.34 14.63 5.48
CA ARG A 107 16.79 14.78 5.42
C ARG A 107 17.44 13.42 5.57
#